data_AF-A0A6N9C0N7-F1
#
_entry.id   AF-A0A6N9C0N7-F1
#
_cell.length_a   1.000
_cell.length_b   1.000
_cell.length_c   1.000
_cell.angle_alpha   90.00
_cell.angle_beta   90.00
_cell.angle_gamma   90.00
#
_symmetry.space_group_name_H-M   'P 1'
#
loop_
_entity.id
_entity.type
_entity.pdbx_description
1 polymer ?
#
loop_
_entity_poly.entity_id
_entity_poly.type
_entity_poly.pdbx_seq_one_letter_code
_entity_poly.pdbx_strand_id
1 'polypeptide(L)' 'MPGPSNDPVDVLIIGAGASGAAVAWSLAETRMHIVCMEQGDWTKPSEYPTNFVDWEQRITGPDHIDPNVRGRETDYPIN' A
#
# COMPACT_ATOMS: atom_id res chain seq x y z
N MET A 1 -21.65 1.28 1.99
CA MET A 1 -20.71 0.73 2.98
C MET A 1 -21.09 1.32 4.32
N PRO A 2 -21.22 0.53 5.41
CA PRO A 2 -21.35 1.11 6.74
C PRO A 2 -20.13 2.00 6.99
N GLY A 3 -20.33 3.18 7.60
CA GLY A 3 -19.21 4.03 8.02
C GLY A 3 -18.34 3.32 9.06
N PRO A 4 -17.12 3.83 9.32
CA PRO A 4 -16.23 3.22 10.32
C PRO A 4 -16.96 3.16 11.67
N SER A 5 -17.01 1.97 12.27
CA SER A 5 -17.42 1.86 13.66
C SER A 5 -16.27 2.35 14.53
N ASN A 6 -16.58 3.09 15.59
CA ASN A 6 -15.59 3.53 16.59
C ASN A 6 -15.24 2.40 17.58
N ASP A 7 -15.42 1.15 17.14
CA ASP A 7 -15.15 -0.01 17.97
C ASP A 7 -13.63 -0.23 18.04
N PRO A 8 -13.10 -0.61 19.21
CA PRO A 8 -11.68 -0.93 19.34
C PRO A 8 -11.27 -2.09 18.42
N VAL A 9 -10.06 -2.00 17.90
CA VAL A 9 -9.39 -3.06 17.12
C VAL A 9 -8.36 -3.75 18.00
N ASP A 10 -8.20 -5.06 17.85
CA ASP A 10 -7.18 -5.82 18.58
C ASP A 10 -5.78 -5.59 17.97
N VAL A 11 -5.73 -5.46 16.64
CA VAL A 11 -4.50 -5.25 15.88
C VAL A 11 -4.74 -4.22 14.77
N LEU A 12 -3.93 -3.16 14.79
CA LEU A 12 -3.84 -2.16 13.71
C LEU A 12 -2.52 -2.34 12.96
N ILE A 13 -2.61 -2.64 11.67
CA ILE A 13 -1.47 -2.76 10.76
C ILE A 13 -1.37 -1.47 9.93
N ILE A 14 -0.23 -0.78 10.01
CA ILE A 14 0.07 0.40 9.22
C ILE A 14 0.91 -0.01 8.01
N GLY A 15 0.34 0.12 6.81
CA GLY A 15 0.88 -0.33 5.54
C GLY A 15 0.29 -1.69 5.13
N ALA A 16 -0.36 -1.75 3.96
CA ALA A 16 -0.93 -2.97 3.37
C ALA A 16 -0.06 -3.55 2.23
N GLY A 17 1.23 -3.22 2.23
CA GLY A 17 2.22 -3.85 1.35
C GLY A 17 2.54 -5.30 1.73
N ALA A 18 3.58 -5.86 1.12
CA ALA A 18 3.92 -7.30 1.26
C ALA A 18 4.10 -7.75 2.73
N SER A 19 4.76 -6.94 3.56
CA SER A 19 4.96 -7.24 4.99
C SER A 19 3.66 -7.17 5.79
N GLY A 20 2.86 -6.10 5.60
CA GLY A 20 1.57 -5.94 6.25
C GLY A 20 0.60 -7.06 5.89
N ALA A 21 0.57 -7.45 4.61
CA ALA A 21 -0.22 -8.59 4.13
C ALA A 21 0.23 -9.91 4.76
N ALA A 22 1.53 -10.15 4.91
CA ALA A 22 2.05 -11.35 5.56
C ALA A 22 1.65 -11.44 7.04
N VAL A 23 1.68 -10.31 7.76
CA VAL A 23 1.22 -10.22 9.15
C VAL A 23 -0.29 -10.41 9.25
N ALA A 24 -1.07 -9.76 8.39
CA ALA A 24 -2.52 -9.95 8.36
C ALA A 24 -2.88 -11.41 8.10
N TRP A 25 -2.17 -12.08 7.18
CA TRP A 25 -2.36 -13.49 6.88
C TRP A 25 -2.02 -14.40 8.06
N SER A 26 -0.91 -14.15 8.76
CA SER A 26 -0.53 -14.97 9.94
C SER A 26 -1.50 -14.82 11.12
N LEU A 27 -2.25 -13.72 11.15
CA LEU A 27 -3.26 -13.44 12.17
C LEU A 27 -4.70 -13.76 11.72
N ALA A 28 -4.93 -14.14 10.46
CA ALA A 28 -6.28 -14.27 9.90
C ALA A 28 -7.18 -15.27 10.63
N GLU A 29 -6.59 -16.27 11.29
CA GLU A 29 -7.32 -17.33 11.99
C GLU A 29 -7.49 -17.08 13.51
N THR A 30 -6.97 -15.97 14.04
CA THR A 30 -6.95 -15.72 15.50
C THR A 30 -8.28 -15.20 16.08
N ARG A 31 -9.33 -15.06 15.24
CA ARG A 31 -10.62 -14.42 15.57
C ARG A 31 -10.50 -12.98 16.10
N MET A 32 -9.33 -12.36 15.95
CA MET A 32 -9.10 -10.96 16.32
C MET A 32 -9.76 -10.02 15.31
N HIS A 33 -10.17 -8.84 15.78
CA HIS A 33 -10.53 -7.72 14.92
C HIS A 33 -9.26 -7.02 14.44
N ILE A 34 -8.89 -7.30 13.18
CA ILE A 34 -7.65 -6.83 12.56
C ILE A 34 -8.00 -5.81 11.47
N VAL A 35 -7.36 -4.65 11.51
CA VAL A 35 -7.53 -3.59 10.50
C VAL A 35 -6.18 -3.25 9.88
N CYS A 36 -6.14 -3.20 8.54
CA CYS A 36 -5.01 -2.68 7.78
C CYS A 36 -5.34 -1.26 7.27
N MET A 37 -4.43 -0.32 7.48
CA MET A 37 -4.51 1.02 6.90
C MET A 37 -3.37 1.21 5.90
N GLU A 38 -3.72 1.62 4.69
CA GLU A 38 -2.77 1.94 3.62
C GLU A 38 -3.12 3.32 3.07
N GLN A 39 -2.08 4.12 2.83
CA GLN A 39 -2.24 5.46 2.29
C GLN A 39 -2.34 5.42 0.75
N GLY A 40 -1.64 4.48 0.12
CA GLY A 40 -1.69 4.25 -1.31
C GLY A 40 -3.04 3.74 -1.79
N ASP A 41 -3.31 3.95 -3.08
CA ASP A 41 -4.45 3.32 -3.76
C ASP A 41 -4.17 1.84 -4.04
N TRP A 42 -5.18 1.13 -4.51
CA TRP A 42 -5.10 -0.27 -4.87
C TRP A 42 -4.13 -0.52 -6.03
N THR A 43 -3.10 -1.32 -5.81
CA THR A 43 -2.15 -1.69 -6.87
C THR A 43 -2.73 -2.77 -7.78
N LYS A 44 -3.06 -2.41 -9.03
CA LYS A 44 -3.54 -3.38 -10.02
C LYS A 44 -2.36 -4.04 -10.76
N PRO A 45 -2.30 -5.38 -10.85
CA PRO A 45 -1.23 -6.05 -11.60
C PRO A 45 -1.10 -5.64 -13.06
N SER A 46 -2.20 -5.22 -13.69
CA SER A 46 -2.21 -4.71 -15.07
C SER A 46 -1.51 -3.35 -15.21
N GLU A 47 -1.38 -2.59 -14.13
CA GLU A 47 -0.78 -1.25 -14.11
C GLU A 47 0.70 -1.28 -13.68
N TYR A 48 1.28 -2.46 -13.47
CA TYR A 48 2.70 -2.58 -13.14
C TYR A 48 3.58 -1.97 -14.23
N PRO A 49 4.65 -1.23 -13.89
CA PRO A 49 5.48 -0.52 -14.86
C PRO A 49 6.05 -1.46 -15.93
N THR A 50 6.38 -2.70 -15.53
CA THR A 50 6.94 -3.74 -16.40
C THR A 50 5.99 -4.26 -17.47
N ASN A 51 4.70 -3.91 -17.42
CA ASN A 51 3.74 -4.27 -18.46
C ASN A 51 3.81 -3.33 -19.67
N PHE A 52 4.52 -2.20 -19.56
CA PHE A 52 4.61 -1.21 -20.62
C PHE A 52 5.97 -1.27 -21.32
N VAL A 53 5.99 -1.00 -22.63
CA VAL A 53 7.22 -1.03 -23.44
C VAL A 53 8.23 0.06 -23.02
N ASP A 54 7.74 1.15 -22.44
CA ASP A 54 8.50 2.31 -21.98
C ASP A 54 8.88 2.21 -20.48
N TRP A 55 8.86 1.01 -19.88
CA TRP A 55 9.12 0.81 -18.46
C TRP A 55 10.45 1.42 -17.98
N GLU A 56 11.50 1.39 -18.83
CA GLU A 56 12.82 1.98 -18.52
C GLU A 56 12.75 3.50 -18.38
N GLN A 57 11.84 4.17 -19.10
CA GLN A 57 11.62 5.60 -18.93
C GLN A 57 10.77 5.86 -17.68
N ARG A 58 9.73 5.06 -17.45
CA ARG A 58 8.81 5.21 -16.30
C ARG A 58 9.50 5.12 -14.95
N ILE A 59 10.47 4.22 -14.80
CA ILE A 59 11.23 4.06 -13.56
C ILE A 59 12.09 5.29 -13.21
N THR A 60 12.32 6.18 -14.17
CA THR A 60 13.00 7.46 -13.94
C THR A 60 12.05 8.62 -13.64
N GLY A 61 10.73 8.39 -13.64
CA GLY A 61 9.70 9.41 -13.41
C GLY A 61 8.53 8.91 -12.56
N PRO A 62 7.34 8.64 -13.15
CA PRO A 62 6.11 8.34 -12.39
C PRO A 62 6.14 7.05 -11.56
N ASP A 63 7.10 6.16 -11.84
CA ASP A 63 7.32 4.91 -11.11
C ASP A 63 8.70 4.88 -10.43
N HIS A 64 9.29 6.04 -10.22
CA HIS A 64 10.58 6.19 -9.54
C HIS A 64 10.50 5.72 -8.07
N ILE A 65 11.58 5.12 -7.55
CA ILE A 65 11.61 4.63 -6.16
C ILE A 65 11.62 5.77 -5.13
N ASP A 66 12.37 6.84 -5.42
CA ASP A 66 12.39 8.07 -4.63
C ASP A 66 11.03 8.79 -4.71
N PRO A 67 10.32 8.96 -3.58
CA PRO A 67 9.06 9.71 -3.52
C PRO A 67 9.21 11.18 -3.92
N ASN A 68 10.39 11.79 -3.77
CA ASN A 68 10.63 13.17 -4.19
C ASN A 68 10.59 13.34 -5.71
N VAL A 69 10.94 12.29 -6.46
CA VAL A 69 10.87 12.26 -7.93
C VAL A 69 9.50 11.82 -8.39
N ARG A 70 8.96 10.77 -7.76
CA ARG A 70 7.67 10.18 -8.11
C ARG A 70 6.48 11.10 -7.83
N GLY A 71 6.51 11.82 -6.70
CA GLY A 71 5.61 12.93 -6.40
C GLY A 71 4.12 12.60 -6.34
N ARG A 72 3.73 11.40 -5.88
CA ARG A 72 2.30 11.07 -5.69
C ARG A 72 1.69 11.87 -4.55
N GLU A 73 0.37 12.02 -4.55
CA GLU A 73 -0.37 12.63 -3.42
C GLU A 73 -0.11 11.87 -2.10
N THR A 74 0.15 10.57 -2.21
CA THR A 74 0.45 9.66 -1.11
C THR A 74 1.94 9.60 -0.78
N ASP A 75 2.79 10.41 -1.38
CA ASP A 75 4.23 10.42 -1.11
C ASP A 75 4.58 11.44 -0.02
N TYR A 76 5.46 11.03 0.89
CA TYR A 76 6.10 11.94 1.84
C TYR A 76 7.51 12.31 1.36
N PRO A 77 7.92 13.58 1.48
CA PRO A 77 9.28 13.99 1.13
C PRO A 77 10.35 13.29 1.97
N ILE A 78 11.48 12.93 1.34
CA ILE A 78 12.66 12.33 2.00
C ILE A 78 13.95 13.14 1.68
N ASN A 79 15.08 12.87 2.33
CA ASN A 79 16.32 13.68 2.24
C ASN A 79 17.36 13.14 1.26
#